data_AF-A0A8T0UJX3-F1
#
_entry.id   AF-A0A8T0UJX3-F1
#
_cell.length_a   1.000
_cell.length_b   1.000
_cell.length_c   1.000
_cell.angle_alpha   90.00
_cell.angle_beta   90.00
_cell.angle_gamma   90.00
#
_symmetry.space_group_name_H-M   'P 1'
#
loop_
_entity.id
_entity.type
_entity.pdbx_description
1 polymer ?
#
loop_
_entity_poly.entity_id
_entity_poly.type
_entity_poly.pdbx_seq_one_letter_code
_entity_poly.pdbx_strand_id
1 'polypeptide(L)'
;MRHRLQEHTHHLGDLKVRTKKSSDDVEGKREQLCVKIRTLSVANKTLGTARNKLEEANKLLSGENGHGRLKNMEQKLRKRQQYMVTQVAQIYPVRPLDEQSPDHKPGITTSSTKTSAAESMLPNGSQRRPLAILGLQLSKPNAKKTGYFSDKTDFHKSSTVLGYAAHAVSLIASYLNVPLRYPLRFGGSQSYILDPSPSVEPSSMTSVVSSVPLSTIMRTMEFPLFFDGQETTRSAYAIFLLNKDVEQLVNYIGAESLGLRHVLANLKQLTTIIQSQQYICVD
;
A
#
# COMPACT_ATOMS: atom_id res chain seq x y z
N MET A 1 -88.30 -40.80 20.72
CA MET A 1 -88.52 -39.88 19.57
C MET A 1 -88.30 -38.42 19.96
N ARG A 2 -88.97 -37.87 20.99
CA ARG A 2 -88.80 -36.47 21.43
C ARG A 2 -87.38 -36.10 21.92
N HIS A 3 -86.73 -36.97 22.71
CA HIS A 3 -85.37 -36.71 23.23
C HIS A 3 -84.33 -36.50 22.12
N ARG A 4 -84.30 -37.39 21.10
CA ARG A 4 -83.37 -37.28 19.95
C ARG A 4 -83.60 -36.01 19.12
N LEU A 5 -84.86 -35.58 18.99
CA LEU A 5 -85.20 -34.31 18.32
C LEU A 5 -84.67 -33.12 19.11
N GLN A 6 -84.76 -33.18 20.44
CA GLN A 6 -84.29 -32.13 21.35
C GLN A 6 -82.76 -32.05 21.42
N GLU A 7 -82.06 -33.19 21.37
CA GLU A 7 -80.59 -33.24 21.23
C GLU A 7 -80.13 -32.70 19.89
N HIS A 8 -80.83 -33.03 18.79
CA HIS A 8 -80.52 -32.52 17.47
C HIS A 8 -80.73 -31.01 17.36
N THR A 9 -81.79 -30.46 17.97
CA THR A 9 -82.01 -29.00 18.00
C THR A 9 -80.97 -28.27 18.85
N HIS A 10 -80.55 -28.84 19.99
CA HIS A 10 -79.45 -28.30 20.78
C HIS A 10 -78.13 -28.29 19.99
N HIS A 11 -77.80 -29.42 19.35
CA HIS A 11 -76.59 -29.55 18.55
C HIS A 11 -76.56 -28.59 17.35
N LEU A 12 -77.70 -28.38 16.67
CA LEU A 12 -77.82 -27.40 15.60
C LEU A 12 -77.67 -25.96 16.13
N GLY A 13 -78.18 -25.69 17.33
CA GLY A 13 -77.96 -24.42 18.04
C GLY A 13 -76.48 -24.17 18.33
N ASP A 14 -75.79 -25.15 18.90
CA ASP A 14 -74.35 -25.09 19.20
C ASP A 14 -73.50 -24.90 17.94
N LEU A 15 -73.84 -25.63 16.87
CA LEU A 15 -73.18 -25.50 15.57
C LEU A 15 -73.36 -24.09 15.02
N LYS A 16 -74.58 -23.55 15.03
CA LYS A 16 -74.89 -22.19 14.57
C LYS A 16 -74.15 -21.12 15.36
N VAL A 17 -74.05 -21.27 16.69
CA VAL A 17 -73.28 -20.38 17.55
C VAL A 17 -71.79 -20.46 17.21
N ARG A 18 -71.24 -21.67 17.02
CA ARG A 18 -69.84 -21.88 16.65
C ARG A 18 -69.51 -21.28 15.29
N THR A 19 -70.36 -21.48 14.28
CA THR A 19 -70.16 -20.93 12.93
C THR A 19 -70.23 -19.40 12.94
N LYS A 20 -71.16 -18.82 13.72
CA LYS A 20 -71.25 -17.36 13.89
C LYS A 20 -70.00 -16.81 14.56
N LYS A 21 -69.54 -17.42 15.65
CA LYS A 21 -68.29 -17.03 16.32
C LYS A 21 -67.07 -17.11 15.40
N SER A 22 -66.96 -18.16 14.57
CA SER A 22 -65.87 -18.25 13.58
C SER A 22 -65.97 -17.21 12.47
N SER A 23 -67.20 -16.85 12.05
CA SER A 23 -67.43 -15.78 11.08
C SER A 23 -67.00 -14.42 11.66
N ASP A 24 -67.37 -14.15 12.90
CA ASP A 24 -67.02 -12.90 13.60
C ASP A 24 -65.49 -12.79 13.81
N ASP A 25 -64.79 -13.90 14.11
CA ASP A 25 -63.32 -13.93 14.19
C ASP A 25 -62.64 -13.67 12.84
N VAL A 26 -63.18 -14.22 11.74
CA VAL A 26 -62.68 -13.96 10.39
C VAL A 26 -62.86 -12.49 10.01
N GLU A 27 -63.99 -11.89 10.38
CA GLU A 27 -64.25 -10.47 10.11
C GLU A 27 -63.33 -9.56 10.94
N GLY A 28 -63.14 -9.85 12.22
CA GLY A 28 -62.18 -9.14 13.06
C GLY A 28 -60.73 -9.21 12.52
N LYS A 29 -60.32 -10.38 12.00
CA LYS A 29 -59.03 -10.54 11.32
C LYS A 29 -58.95 -9.72 10.03
N ARG A 30 -60.03 -9.67 9.23
CA ARG A 30 -60.09 -8.83 8.01
C ARG A 30 -59.96 -7.35 8.34
N GLU A 31 -60.68 -6.86 9.35
CA GLU A 31 -60.57 -5.48 9.80
C GLU A 31 -59.15 -5.14 10.26
N GLN A 32 -58.53 -6.02 11.05
CA GLN A 32 -57.15 -5.85 11.49
C GLN A 32 -56.17 -5.84 10.31
N LEU A 33 -56.38 -6.70 9.31
CA LEU A 33 -55.57 -6.73 8.09
C LEU A 33 -55.71 -5.43 7.31
N CYS A 34 -56.93 -4.90 7.18
CA CYS A 34 -57.20 -3.62 6.53
C CYS A 34 -56.45 -2.47 7.23
N VAL A 35 -56.42 -2.45 8.56
CA VAL A 35 -55.63 -1.46 9.31
C VAL A 35 -54.14 -1.61 9.01
N LYS A 36 -53.59 -2.84 9.03
CA LYS A 36 -52.18 -3.12 8.71
C LYS A 36 -51.80 -2.70 7.29
N ILE A 37 -52.66 -2.95 6.31
CA ILE A 37 -52.42 -2.54 4.91
C ILE A 37 -52.38 -1.02 4.80
N ARG A 38 -53.30 -0.31 5.47
CA ARG A 38 -53.31 1.17 5.47
C ARG A 38 -52.06 1.74 6.15
N THR A 39 -51.66 1.21 7.30
CA THR A 39 -50.44 1.68 7.99
C THR A 39 -49.18 1.40 7.18
N LEU A 40 -49.07 0.21 6.57
CA LEU A 40 -47.97 -0.11 5.66
C LEU A 40 -47.95 0.81 4.42
N SER A 41 -49.11 1.13 3.87
CA SER A 41 -49.21 2.07 2.73
C SER A 41 -48.68 3.46 3.10
N VAL A 42 -49.03 3.97 4.28
CA VAL A 42 -48.52 5.25 4.79
C VAL A 42 -47.00 5.16 5.02
N ALA A 43 -46.53 4.10 5.67
CA ALA A 43 -45.10 3.88 5.91
C ALA A 43 -44.29 3.77 4.61
N ASN A 44 -44.84 3.15 3.57
CA ASN A 44 -44.18 3.05 2.27
C ASN A 44 -44.07 4.44 1.60
N LYS A 45 -45.11 5.27 1.70
CA LYS A 45 -45.08 6.65 1.19
C LYS A 45 -44.04 7.48 1.94
N THR A 46 -43.98 7.40 3.27
CA THR A 46 -43.00 8.14 4.05
C THR A 46 -41.58 7.68 3.74
N LEU A 47 -41.33 6.37 3.61
CA LEU A 47 -40.04 5.82 3.18
C LEU A 47 -39.63 6.35 1.80
N GLY A 48 -40.56 6.39 0.84
CA GLY A 48 -40.33 6.96 -0.49
C GLY A 48 -39.90 8.43 -0.41
N THR A 49 -40.60 9.25 0.39
CA THR A 49 -40.22 10.65 0.57
C THR A 49 -38.86 10.81 1.26
N ALA A 50 -38.55 9.97 2.25
CA ALA A 50 -37.26 10.00 2.94
C ALA A 50 -36.11 9.61 1.99
N ARG A 51 -36.32 8.62 1.13
CA ARG A 51 -35.36 8.21 0.10
C ARG A 51 -35.07 9.34 -0.89
N ASN A 52 -36.10 10.04 -1.36
CA ASN A 52 -35.93 11.18 -2.27
C ASN A 52 -35.15 12.31 -1.61
N LYS A 53 -35.46 12.63 -0.34
CA LYS A 53 -34.71 13.63 0.43
C LYS A 53 -33.24 13.26 0.61
N LEU A 54 -32.94 11.98 0.88
CA LEU A 54 -31.57 11.48 0.98
C LEU A 54 -30.82 11.64 -0.35
N GLU A 55 -31.46 11.31 -1.48
CA GLU A 55 -30.86 11.46 -2.80
C GLU A 55 -30.56 12.92 -3.14
N GLU A 56 -31.48 13.83 -2.83
CA GLU A 56 -31.29 15.27 -3.02
C GLU A 56 -30.13 15.80 -2.14
N ALA A 57 -30.08 15.40 -0.86
CA ALA A 57 -28.98 15.74 0.03
C ALA A 57 -27.63 15.22 -0.50
N ASN A 58 -27.58 13.98 -0.99
CA ASN A 58 -26.36 13.41 -1.58
C ASN A 58 -25.93 14.15 -2.86
N LYS A 59 -26.87 14.60 -3.69
CA LYS A 59 -26.57 15.42 -4.88
C LYS A 59 -25.99 16.77 -4.48
N LEU A 60 -26.57 17.43 -3.48
CA LEU A 60 -26.05 18.70 -2.95
C LEU A 60 -24.64 18.52 -2.37
N LEU A 61 -24.39 17.45 -1.62
CA LEU A 61 -23.08 17.11 -1.06
C LEU A 61 -22.03 16.78 -2.13
N SER A 62 -22.42 16.09 -3.21
CA SER A 62 -21.51 15.74 -4.30
C SER A 62 -21.28 16.89 -5.28
N GLY A 63 -22.17 17.88 -5.27
CA GLY A 63 -22.12 19.06 -6.13
C GLY A 63 -20.99 20.03 -5.76
N GLU A 64 -20.91 21.11 -6.55
CA GLU A 64 -19.84 22.10 -6.44
C GLU A 64 -19.81 22.82 -5.07
N ASN A 65 -20.99 23.08 -4.49
CA ASN A 65 -21.15 23.73 -3.19
C ASN A 65 -20.96 22.77 -1.99
N GLY A 66 -20.86 21.46 -2.25
CA GLY A 66 -20.51 20.46 -1.25
C GLY A 66 -19.02 20.10 -1.32
N HIS A 67 -18.72 18.82 -1.48
CA HIS A 67 -17.36 18.29 -1.60
C HIS A 67 -16.86 18.21 -3.05
N GLY A 68 -17.65 18.60 -4.06
CA GLY A 68 -17.26 18.51 -5.46
C GLY A 68 -16.01 19.32 -5.80
N ARG A 69 -15.88 20.54 -5.27
CA ARG A 69 -14.65 21.37 -5.43
C ARG A 69 -13.43 20.72 -4.81
N LEU A 70 -13.58 20.14 -3.61
CA LEU A 70 -12.51 19.43 -2.91
C LEU A 70 -12.09 18.18 -3.71
N LYS A 71 -13.04 17.37 -4.17
CA LYS A 71 -12.77 16.21 -5.03
C LYS A 71 -12.03 16.61 -6.33
N ASN A 72 -12.43 17.72 -6.97
CA ASN A 72 -11.75 18.24 -8.16
C ASN A 72 -10.30 18.67 -7.84
N MET A 73 -10.09 19.37 -6.72
CA MET A 73 -8.76 19.79 -6.28
C MET A 73 -7.87 18.59 -5.94
N GLU A 74 -8.41 17.60 -5.23
CA GLU A 74 -7.73 16.34 -4.92
C GLU A 74 -7.33 15.62 -6.20
N GLN A 75 -8.23 15.47 -7.18
CA GLN A 75 -7.90 14.88 -8.47
C GLN A 75 -6.78 15.63 -9.21
N LYS A 76 -6.80 16.98 -9.19
CA LYS A 76 -5.72 17.79 -9.78
C LYS A 76 -4.39 17.56 -9.06
N LEU A 77 -4.40 17.50 -7.73
CA LEU A 77 -3.22 17.19 -6.92
C LEU A 77 -2.69 15.79 -7.24
N ARG A 78 -3.54 14.76 -7.26
CA ARG A 78 -3.18 13.38 -7.62
C ARG A 78 -2.58 13.30 -9.01
N LYS A 79 -3.16 13.97 -10.01
CA LYS A 79 -2.59 14.07 -11.37
C LYS A 79 -1.21 14.69 -11.36
N ARG A 80 -1.00 15.77 -10.59
CA ARG A 80 0.30 16.41 -10.44
C ARG A 80 1.33 15.48 -9.78
N GLN A 81 0.95 14.81 -8.69
CA GLN A 81 1.79 13.83 -8.00
C GLN A 81 2.18 12.68 -8.92
N GLN A 82 1.22 12.11 -9.65
CA GLN A 82 1.46 11.07 -10.65
C GLN A 82 2.46 11.52 -11.71
N TYR A 83 2.26 12.72 -12.28
CA TYR A 83 3.20 13.27 -13.27
C TYR A 83 4.62 13.37 -12.70
N MET A 84 4.78 13.94 -11.51
CA MET A 84 6.09 14.12 -10.89
C MET A 84 6.77 12.79 -10.55
N VAL A 85 6.03 11.81 -10.03
CA VAL A 85 6.56 10.46 -9.76
C VAL A 85 6.89 9.72 -11.05
N THR A 86 6.16 9.97 -12.14
CA THR A 86 6.48 9.44 -13.47
C THR A 86 7.84 9.95 -13.95
N GLN A 87 8.15 11.23 -13.74
CA GLN A 87 9.47 11.78 -14.05
C GLN A 87 10.58 11.11 -13.20
N VAL A 88 10.33 10.87 -11.90
CA VAL A 88 11.30 10.16 -11.04
C VAL A 88 11.57 8.74 -11.55
N ALA A 89 10.52 8.01 -11.96
CA ALA A 89 10.66 6.66 -12.50
C ALA A 89 11.37 6.63 -13.87
N GLN A 90 11.35 7.72 -14.63
CA GLN A 90 12.17 7.86 -15.85
C GLN A 90 13.65 8.09 -15.52
N ILE A 91 13.95 8.87 -14.48
CA ILE A 91 15.33 9.13 -14.03
C ILE A 91 15.95 7.90 -13.36
N TYR A 92 15.17 7.19 -12.53
CA TYR A 92 15.58 5.99 -11.80
C TYR A 92 14.70 4.78 -12.16
N PRO A 93 14.81 4.25 -13.39
CA PRO A 93 13.97 3.16 -13.85
C PRO A 93 14.32 1.86 -13.12
N VAL A 94 13.37 1.30 -12.37
CA VAL A 94 13.52 -0.01 -11.74
C VAL A 94 13.00 -1.09 -12.70
N ARG A 95 13.91 -1.75 -13.41
CA ARG A 95 13.57 -2.75 -14.44
C ARG A 95 14.21 -4.11 -14.12
N PRO A 96 13.62 -5.22 -14.60
CA PRO A 96 14.34 -6.48 -14.66
C PRO A 96 15.65 -6.30 -15.43
N LEU A 97 16.72 -6.95 -14.98
CA LEU A 97 17.95 -7.02 -15.76
C LEU A 97 17.71 -7.92 -16.98
N ASP A 98 17.79 -7.34 -18.18
CA ASP A 98 17.77 -8.10 -19.43
C ASP A 98 19.22 -8.37 -19.84
N GLU A 99 19.61 -9.65 -19.87
CA GLU A 99 20.88 -10.10 -20.44
C GLU A 99 20.78 -10.08 -21.99
N GLN A 100 20.75 -8.90 -22.62
CA GLN A 100 21.20 -8.64 -24.00
C GLN A 100 20.80 -7.24 -24.51
N SER A 101 21.80 -6.41 -24.82
CA SER A 101 21.76 -5.59 -26.04
C SER A 101 23.12 -5.67 -26.73
N PRO A 102 23.20 -6.03 -28.03
CA PRO A 102 24.43 -5.89 -28.81
C PRO A 102 24.63 -4.43 -29.29
N ASP A 103 25.91 -4.03 -29.33
CA ASP A 103 26.55 -2.93 -30.10
C ASP A 103 26.32 -1.46 -29.66
N HIS A 104 27.31 -0.57 -29.50
CA HIS A 104 28.74 -0.53 -29.88
C HIS A 104 29.59 0.40 -28.96
N LYS A 105 30.93 0.26 -29.07
CA LYS A 105 32.05 0.78 -28.24
C LYS A 105 32.41 2.29 -28.42
N PRO A 106 33.40 2.81 -27.66
CA PRO A 106 34.81 2.79 -28.12
C PRO A 106 35.76 2.20 -27.05
N GLY A 107 36.50 1.11 -27.35
CA GLY A 107 37.95 1.13 -27.61
C GLY A 107 38.73 0.96 -26.30
N ILE A 108 39.22 -0.23 -25.93
CA ILE A 108 40.56 -0.75 -26.27
C ILE A 108 40.55 -2.29 -26.11
N THR A 109 41.28 -2.94 -27.01
CA THR A 109 41.47 -4.39 -27.17
C THR A 109 42.31 -5.05 -26.08
N THR A 110 41.94 -6.26 -25.65
CA THR A 110 42.86 -7.43 -25.55
C THR A 110 42.09 -8.75 -25.32
N SER A 111 42.27 -9.66 -26.29
CA SER A 111 42.32 -11.15 -26.26
C SER A 111 41.49 -12.00 -25.27
N SER A 112 40.56 -12.75 -25.86
CA SER A 112 40.38 -14.22 -25.82
C SER A 112 40.72 -15.03 -24.56
N THR A 113 39.70 -15.70 -23.99
CA THR A 113 39.63 -17.17 -23.86
C THR A 113 38.18 -17.62 -23.72
N LYS A 114 37.77 -18.54 -24.58
CA LYS A 114 36.50 -19.29 -24.52
C LYS A 114 36.63 -20.41 -23.49
N THR A 115 35.63 -20.59 -22.63
CA THR A 115 35.31 -21.92 -22.07
C THR A 115 33.81 -22.05 -21.89
N SER A 116 33.23 -22.92 -22.71
CA SER A 116 31.86 -23.42 -22.63
C SER A 116 31.68 -24.33 -21.42
N ALA A 117 30.60 -24.15 -20.65
CA ALA A 117 30.04 -25.20 -19.82
C ALA A 117 28.51 -25.08 -19.86
N ALA A 118 27.89 -26.21 -20.16
CA ALA A 118 26.55 -26.37 -20.70
C ALA A 118 25.42 -25.99 -19.73
N GLU A 119 24.35 -25.49 -20.33
CA GLU A 119 23.01 -25.38 -19.76
C GLU A 119 22.47 -26.76 -19.35
N SER A 120 21.78 -26.82 -18.21
CA SER A 120 20.74 -27.81 -17.98
C SER A 120 19.41 -27.09 -17.75
N MET A 121 18.49 -27.35 -18.67
CA MET A 121 17.12 -26.87 -18.71
C MET A 121 16.25 -27.67 -17.73
N LEU A 122 15.46 -26.99 -16.91
CA LEU A 122 14.17 -27.50 -16.40
C LEU A 122 13.12 -26.36 -16.42
N PRO A 123 11.88 -26.65 -16.87
CA PRO A 123 10.88 -25.64 -17.20
C PRO A 123 9.94 -25.31 -16.02
N ASN A 124 9.35 -24.11 -16.08
CA ASN A 124 8.20 -23.64 -15.29
C ASN A 124 8.34 -23.51 -13.76
N GLY A 125 8.86 -22.35 -13.36
CA GLY A 125 8.45 -21.59 -12.18
C GLY A 125 8.88 -20.15 -12.43
N SER A 126 8.02 -19.14 -12.20
CA SER A 126 8.33 -17.74 -12.54
C SER A 126 9.57 -17.23 -11.80
N GLN A 127 10.76 -17.43 -12.37
CA GLN A 127 12.02 -16.89 -11.89
C GLN A 127 11.93 -15.36 -12.03
N ARG A 128 11.53 -14.69 -10.94
CA ARG A 128 11.47 -13.23 -10.87
C ARG A 128 12.89 -12.69 -11.12
N ARG A 129 13.14 -12.22 -12.34
CA ARG A 129 14.43 -11.64 -12.75
C ARG A 129 14.90 -10.58 -11.74
N PRO A 130 16.20 -10.51 -11.43
CA PRO A 130 16.71 -9.50 -10.51
C PRO A 130 16.42 -8.09 -11.03
N LEU A 131 16.02 -7.20 -10.13
CA LEU A 131 15.74 -5.81 -10.46
C LEU A 131 17.02 -4.97 -10.44
N ALA A 132 17.10 -4.00 -11.33
CA ALA A 132 18.21 -3.09 -11.51
C ALA A 132 17.71 -1.65 -11.67
N ILE A 133 18.55 -0.67 -11.30
CA ILE A 133 18.38 0.74 -11.63
C ILE A 133 19.49 1.14 -12.59
N LEU A 134 19.14 1.68 -13.75
CA LEU A 134 20.11 2.11 -14.79
C LEU A 134 21.13 1.01 -15.14
N GLY A 135 20.68 -0.26 -15.20
CA GLY A 135 21.53 -1.42 -15.50
C GLY A 135 22.39 -1.93 -14.35
N LEU A 136 22.33 -1.31 -13.16
CA LEU A 136 23.07 -1.72 -11.98
C LEU A 136 22.19 -2.54 -11.01
N GLN A 137 22.73 -3.65 -10.52
CA GLN A 137 22.03 -4.57 -9.60
C GLN A 137 22.53 -4.42 -8.16
N LEU A 138 21.64 -4.65 -7.19
CA LEU A 138 22.03 -4.95 -5.81
C LEU A 138 22.62 -6.35 -5.73
N SER A 139 23.93 -6.44 -5.50
CA SER A 139 24.59 -7.71 -5.26
C SER A 139 24.14 -8.28 -3.92
N LYS A 140 23.71 -9.55 -3.91
CA LYS A 140 23.54 -10.28 -2.65
C LYS A 140 24.94 -10.61 -2.13
N PRO A 141 25.27 -10.35 -0.85
CA PRO A 141 26.54 -10.79 -0.29
C PRO A 141 26.59 -12.32 -0.37
N ASN A 142 27.43 -12.80 -1.28
CA ASN A 142 27.69 -14.22 -1.51
C ASN A 142 28.84 -14.61 -0.58
N ALA A 143 28.58 -15.48 0.40
CA ALA A 143 29.57 -15.92 1.39
C ALA A 143 30.68 -16.85 0.84
N LYS A 144 30.74 -17.09 -0.48
CA LYS A 144 31.59 -18.11 -1.13
C LYS A 144 32.50 -17.59 -2.27
N LYS A 145 32.51 -16.29 -2.59
CA LYS A 145 33.42 -15.72 -3.60
C LYS A 145 34.66 -15.11 -2.94
N THR A 146 35.73 -15.90 -2.83
CA THR A 146 37.05 -15.53 -2.25
C THR A 146 37.96 -14.73 -3.20
N GLY A 147 37.39 -13.98 -4.14
CA GLY A 147 38.14 -13.19 -5.11
C GLY A 147 38.40 -11.76 -4.62
N TYR A 148 39.60 -11.49 -4.10
CA TYR A 148 40.05 -10.20 -3.53
C TYR A 148 39.81 -8.96 -4.43
N PHE A 149 39.63 -9.13 -5.74
CA PHE A 149 39.45 -8.06 -6.71
C PHE A 149 38.02 -7.91 -7.26
N SER A 150 37.19 -8.96 -7.27
CA SER A 150 35.83 -8.89 -7.83
C SER A 150 34.83 -8.21 -6.88
N ASP A 151 35.09 -8.28 -5.58
CA ASP A 151 34.16 -7.85 -4.54
C ASP A 151 34.02 -6.33 -4.48
N LYS A 152 35.13 -5.57 -4.59
CA LYS A 152 35.13 -4.11 -4.48
C LYS A 152 34.25 -3.45 -5.54
N THR A 153 34.35 -3.89 -6.80
CA THR A 153 33.55 -3.31 -7.89
C THR A 153 32.06 -3.58 -7.73
N ASP A 154 31.68 -4.73 -7.18
CA ASP A 154 30.28 -5.11 -7.00
C ASP A 154 29.66 -4.42 -5.78
N PHE A 155 30.46 -4.13 -4.75
CA PHE A 155 30.07 -3.26 -3.64
C PHE A 155 29.83 -1.83 -4.08
N HIS A 156 30.69 -1.25 -4.93
CA HIS A 156 30.48 0.10 -5.47
C HIS A 156 29.20 0.17 -6.32
N LYS A 157 28.94 -0.81 -7.20
CA LYS A 157 27.67 -0.87 -7.97
C LYS A 157 26.45 -0.90 -7.04
N SER A 158 26.48 -1.75 -6.02
CA SER A 158 25.37 -1.86 -5.05
C SER A 158 25.15 -0.56 -4.30
N SER A 159 26.24 0.11 -3.91
CA SER A 159 26.21 1.40 -3.22
C SER A 159 25.62 2.51 -4.10
N THR A 160 25.97 2.53 -5.39
CA THR A 160 25.35 3.45 -6.37
C THR A 160 23.85 3.20 -6.52
N VAL A 161 23.43 1.92 -6.59
CA VAL A 161 21.99 1.57 -6.67
C VAL A 161 21.23 2.01 -5.42
N LEU A 162 21.81 1.84 -4.23
CA LEU A 162 21.22 2.31 -2.98
C LEU A 162 21.13 3.84 -2.94
N GLY A 163 22.15 4.54 -3.43
CA GLY A 163 22.12 6.00 -3.59
C GLY A 163 21.00 6.47 -4.51
N TYR A 164 20.81 5.82 -5.65
CA TYR A 164 19.70 6.10 -6.57
C TYR A 164 18.34 5.80 -5.94
N ALA A 165 18.20 4.68 -5.24
CA ALA A 165 16.97 4.34 -4.53
C ALA A 165 16.65 5.37 -3.44
N ALA A 166 17.63 5.77 -2.62
CA ALA A 166 17.47 6.79 -1.59
C ALA A 166 17.00 8.13 -2.18
N HIS A 167 17.63 8.57 -3.27
CA HIS A 167 17.24 9.82 -3.93
C HIS A 167 15.82 9.73 -4.51
N ALA A 168 15.48 8.63 -5.19
CA ALA A 168 14.12 8.41 -5.70
C ALA A 168 13.07 8.43 -4.58
N VAL A 169 13.34 7.74 -3.46
CA VAL A 169 12.45 7.68 -2.29
C VAL A 169 12.22 9.06 -1.69
N SER A 170 13.29 9.86 -1.55
CA SER A 170 13.18 11.23 -1.03
C SER A 170 12.35 12.15 -1.93
N LEU A 171 12.56 12.09 -3.25
CA LEU A 171 11.76 12.85 -4.20
C LEU A 171 10.29 12.45 -4.15
N ILE A 172 9.99 11.14 -4.17
CA ILE A 172 8.63 10.63 -4.09
C ILE A 172 7.96 11.07 -2.77
N ALA A 173 8.65 10.94 -1.64
CA ALA A 173 8.16 11.36 -0.33
C ALA A 173 7.82 12.87 -0.31
N SER A 174 8.70 13.70 -0.87
CA SER A 174 8.46 15.14 -1.02
C SER A 174 7.23 15.44 -1.87
N TYR A 175 7.05 14.76 -3.01
CA TYR A 175 5.91 14.98 -3.90
C TYR A 175 4.59 14.49 -3.31
N LEU A 176 4.63 13.41 -2.54
CA LEU A 176 3.48 12.90 -1.79
C LEU A 176 3.21 13.69 -0.50
N ASN A 177 4.08 14.63 -0.14
CA ASN A 177 4.05 15.37 1.12
C ASN A 177 4.03 14.43 2.35
N VAL A 178 4.84 13.37 2.31
CA VAL A 178 5.01 12.40 3.38
C VAL A 178 6.37 12.59 4.03
N PRO A 179 6.47 12.94 5.32
CA PRO A 179 7.76 13.02 6.01
C PRO A 179 8.35 11.62 6.19
N LEU A 180 9.59 11.42 5.76
CA LEU A 180 10.32 10.17 5.96
C LEU A 180 10.64 9.96 7.44
N ARG A 181 10.52 8.72 7.93
CA ARG A 181 10.87 8.37 9.31
C ARG A 181 12.37 8.37 9.53
N TYR A 182 13.13 7.98 8.50
CA TYR A 182 14.57 7.91 8.55
C TYR A 182 15.17 8.90 7.54
N PRO A 183 15.57 10.11 8.00
CA PRO A 183 16.11 11.11 7.11
C PRO A 183 17.35 10.62 6.35
N LEU A 184 17.54 11.12 5.13
CA LEU A 184 18.62 10.72 4.23
C LEU A 184 19.67 11.82 4.09
N ARG A 185 20.96 11.45 4.12
CA ARG A 185 22.08 12.31 3.77
C ARG A 185 22.65 11.85 2.42
N PHE A 186 22.43 12.65 1.38
CA PHE A 186 22.82 12.28 0.02
C PHE A 186 24.33 12.44 -0.20
N GLY A 187 24.95 11.39 -0.71
CA GLY A 187 26.35 11.36 -1.12
C GLY A 187 26.58 10.52 -2.39
N GLY A 188 25.53 10.32 -3.20
CA GLY A 188 25.56 9.40 -4.33
C GLY A 188 25.82 7.96 -3.86
N SER A 189 26.91 7.36 -4.31
CA SER A 189 27.36 6.03 -3.84
C SER A 189 27.82 6.00 -2.39
N GLN A 190 27.95 7.14 -1.71
CA GLN A 190 28.29 7.26 -0.29
C GLN A 190 27.16 7.94 0.49
N SER A 191 25.91 7.55 0.23
CA SER A 191 24.77 8.07 0.95
C SER A 191 24.62 7.42 2.32
N TYR A 192 24.00 8.13 3.26
CA TYR A 192 23.74 7.65 4.62
C TYR A 192 22.26 7.80 4.98
N ILE A 193 21.79 6.96 5.88
CA ILE A 193 20.45 7.04 6.48
C ILE A 193 20.58 7.23 7.99
N LEU A 194 19.67 8.03 8.54
CA LEU A 194 19.70 8.49 9.91
C LEU A 194 18.65 7.77 10.73
N ASP A 195 19.04 7.19 11.87
CA ASP A 195 18.08 6.69 12.87
C ASP A 195 17.95 7.70 14.02
N PRO A 196 16.77 8.34 14.19
CA PRO A 196 16.49 9.25 15.30
C PRO A 196 16.41 8.55 16.66
N SER A 197 16.46 7.21 16.72
CA SER A 197 16.39 6.49 17.99
C SER A 197 17.49 6.98 18.95
N PRO A 198 17.15 7.22 20.24
CA PRO A 198 18.14 7.64 21.21
C PRO A 198 19.21 6.55 21.35
N SER A 199 20.46 6.92 21.09
CA SER A 199 21.61 6.05 21.29
C SER A 199 21.66 5.59 22.74
N VAL A 200 21.46 4.30 22.98
CA VAL A 200 21.80 3.67 24.27
C VAL A 200 23.31 3.44 24.26
N GLU A 201 24.08 4.49 24.52
CA GLU A 201 25.48 4.31 24.91
C GLU A 201 25.51 3.56 26.26
N PRO A 202 26.23 2.44 26.39
CA PRO A 202 26.63 1.98 27.71
C PRO A 202 27.58 3.04 28.26
N SER A 203 27.12 3.80 29.26
CA SER A 203 27.88 4.82 29.97
C SER A 203 29.30 4.32 30.30
N SER A 204 30.28 4.76 29.50
CA SER A 204 31.65 4.84 30.00
C SER A 204 31.74 6.19 30.68
N MET A 205 31.69 6.15 32.01
CA MET A 205 31.98 7.30 32.85
C MET A 205 33.38 7.81 32.50
N THR A 206 33.47 9.00 31.92
CA THR A 206 34.50 10.00 32.23
C THR A 206 34.14 11.29 31.51
N SER A 207 33.77 12.25 32.34
CA SER A 207 33.57 13.67 32.08
C SER A 207 34.71 14.35 31.32
N VAL A 208 34.37 15.25 30.39
CA VAL A 208 34.75 16.68 30.51
C VAL A 208 33.70 17.56 29.81
N VAL A 209 33.40 18.64 30.50
CA VAL A 209 32.48 19.73 30.15
C VAL A 209 32.80 20.36 28.80
N SER A 210 31.81 20.48 27.92
CA SER A 210 31.81 21.48 26.85
C SER A 210 30.45 22.18 26.81
N SER A 211 30.47 23.45 27.20
CA SER A 211 29.36 24.38 27.22
C SER A 211 28.98 24.81 25.80
N VAL A 212 27.89 24.25 25.26
CA VAL A 212 27.19 24.75 24.05
C VAL A 212 25.69 24.62 24.31
N PRO A 213 24.86 25.64 24.01
CA PRO A 213 23.47 25.68 24.44
C PRO A 213 22.59 24.66 23.72
N LEU A 214 21.50 24.32 24.39
CA LEU A 214 20.45 23.38 24.02
C LEU A 214 19.87 23.63 22.62
N SER A 215 20.37 22.90 21.64
CA SER A 215 19.64 22.52 20.43
C SER A 215 19.75 21.00 20.34
N THR A 216 18.65 20.35 20.66
CA THR A 216 18.42 18.90 20.73
C THR A 216 18.65 18.21 19.39
N ILE A 217 19.88 18.19 18.90
CA ILE A 217 20.32 17.14 17.97
C ILE A 217 20.51 15.93 18.87
N MET A 218 19.42 15.18 19.06
CA MET A 218 19.55 13.76 19.41
C MET A 218 20.71 13.23 18.55
N ARG A 219 21.73 12.61 19.16
CA ARG A 219 22.88 12.07 18.42
C ARG A 219 22.34 11.00 17.46
N THR A 220 21.91 11.45 16.29
CA THR A 220 21.18 10.66 15.31
C THR A 220 22.24 9.82 14.65
N MET A 221 22.14 8.50 14.82
CA MET A 221 23.20 7.62 14.39
C MET A 221 23.14 7.49 12.86
N GLU A 222 24.28 7.77 12.20
CA GLU A 222 24.39 7.63 10.76
C GLU A 222 24.74 6.18 10.40
N PHE A 223 24.01 5.61 9.44
CA PHE A 223 24.27 4.28 8.90
C PHE A 223 24.55 4.37 7.39
N PRO A 224 25.62 3.71 6.91
CA PRO A 224 26.04 3.81 5.51
C PRO A 224 25.11 3.01 4.59
N LEU A 225 24.64 3.61 3.50
CA LEU A 225 23.93 2.93 2.40
C LEU A 225 24.91 2.42 1.34
N PHE A 226 26.08 1.96 1.78
CA PHE A 226 27.14 1.44 0.94
C PHE A 226 27.91 0.37 1.70
N PHE A 227 28.58 -0.52 0.98
CA PHE A 227 29.38 -1.59 1.58
C PHE A 227 30.85 -1.19 1.59
N ASP A 228 31.47 -1.14 2.78
CA ASP A 228 32.91 -0.86 2.94
C ASP A 228 33.71 -2.09 3.42
N GLY A 229 33.14 -3.29 3.31
CA GLY A 229 33.76 -4.57 3.69
C GLY A 229 33.89 -4.81 5.20
N GLN A 230 34.07 -3.77 6.02
CA GLN A 230 34.30 -3.86 7.46
C GLN A 230 33.00 -3.84 8.29
N GLU A 231 31.98 -3.08 7.87
CA GLU A 231 30.74 -2.86 8.61
C GLU A 231 29.49 -3.38 7.88
N THR A 232 29.48 -4.67 7.52
CA THR A 232 28.38 -5.29 6.77
C THR A 232 27.04 -5.26 7.52
N THR A 233 27.07 -5.33 8.85
CA THR A 233 25.87 -5.28 9.72
C THR A 233 25.21 -3.90 9.73
N ARG A 234 26.00 -2.82 9.84
CA ARG A 234 25.50 -1.44 9.79
C ARG A 234 24.92 -1.09 8.42
N SER A 235 25.57 -1.56 7.36
CA SER A 235 25.09 -1.39 5.98
C SER A 235 23.79 -2.16 5.76
N ALA A 236 23.69 -3.40 6.26
CA ALA A 236 22.45 -4.18 6.19
C ALA A 236 21.29 -3.51 6.96
N TYR A 237 21.59 -2.91 8.13
CA TYR A 237 20.61 -2.14 8.89
C TYR A 237 20.17 -0.87 8.16
N ALA A 238 21.09 -0.13 7.53
CA ALA A 238 20.77 1.03 6.70
C ALA A 238 19.79 0.68 5.57
N ILE A 239 20.04 -0.45 4.86
CA ILE A 239 19.17 -0.93 3.78
C ILE A 239 17.78 -1.31 4.32
N PHE A 240 17.72 -1.89 5.51
CA PHE A 240 16.45 -2.20 6.19
C PHE A 240 15.67 -0.92 6.52
N LEU A 241 16.32 0.11 7.06
CA LEU A 241 15.70 1.40 7.34
C LEU A 241 15.17 2.07 6.06
N LEU A 242 15.97 2.05 4.99
CA LEU A 242 15.54 2.57 3.69
C LEU A 242 14.30 1.82 3.19
N ASN A 243 14.25 0.49 3.35
CA ASN A 243 13.06 -0.29 3.00
C ASN A 243 11.85 0.08 3.86
N LYS A 244 12.05 0.46 5.13
CA LYS A 244 10.97 0.93 6.00
C LYS A 244 10.38 2.26 5.55
N ASP A 245 11.19 3.16 5.02
CA ASP A 245 10.68 4.37 4.37
C ASP A 245 9.89 4.04 3.09
N VAL A 246 10.36 3.09 2.27
CA VAL A 246 9.57 2.66 1.09
C VAL A 246 8.25 2.01 1.51
N GLU A 247 8.26 1.16 2.53
CA GLU A 247 7.06 0.54 3.10
C GLU A 247 6.08 1.59 3.63
N GLN A 248 6.57 2.64 4.29
CA GLN A 248 5.74 3.77 4.71
C GLN A 248 5.05 4.43 3.52
N LEU A 249 5.75 4.68 2.42
CA LEU A 249 5.16 5.29 1.22
C LEU A 249 4.15 4.37 0.52
N VAL A 250 4.43 3.06 0.48
CA VAL A 250 3.50 2.05 -0.05
C VAL A 250 2.23 1.98 0.79
N ASN A 251 2.35 1.98 2.12
CA ASN A 251 1.21 2.01 3.03
C ASN A 251 0.43 3.32 2.93
N TYR A 252 1.10 4.45 2.72
CA TYR A 252 0.46 5.76 2.54
C TYR A 252 -0.49 5.80 1.34
N ILE A 253 -0.17 5.08 0.27
CA ILE A 253 -1.05 4.97 -0.91
C ILE A 253 -2.06 3.80 -0.80
N GLY A 254 -2.17 3.16 0.37
CA GLY A 254 -3.15 2.11 0.66
C GLY A 254 -2.78 0.71 0.14
N ALA A 255 -1.51 0.43 -0.14
CA ALA A 255 -1.04 -0.87 -0.61
C ALA A 255 -0.14 -1.57 0.43
N GLU A 256 0.06 -2.88 0.26
CA GLU A 256 0.95 -3.68 1.11
C GLU A 256 2.32 -3.87 0.46
N SER A 257 3.38 -3.76 1.27
CA SER A 257 4.75 -4.00 0.80
C SER A 257 5.05 -5.49 0.58
N LEU A 258 5.99 -5.78 -0.33
CA LEU A 258 6.42 -7.14 -0.67
C LEU A 258 7.40 -7.75 0.35
N GLY A 259 7.69 -7.06 1.45
CA GLY A 259 8.56 -7.52 2.55
C GLY A 259 9.79 -6.65 2.83
N LEU A 260 10.50 -6.99 3.91
CA LEU A 260 11.52 -6.16 4.59
C LEU A 260 12.86 -5.99 3.84
N ARG A 261 13.16 -6.84 2.87
CA ARG A 261 14.46 -6.86 2.15
C ARG A 261 14.33 -6.58 0.65
N HIS A 262 13.22 -5.94 0.26
CA HIS A 262 12.81 -5.82 -1.13
C HIS A 262 12.75 -4.36 -1.60
N VAL A 263 13.75 -3.53 -1.24
CA VAL A 263 13.79 -2.08 -1.54
C VAL A 263 13.40 -1.77 -2.99
N LEU A 264 14.07 -2.40 -3.96
CA LEU A 264 13.79 -2.15 -5.38
C LEU A 264 12.41 -2.67 -5.81
N ALA A 265 11.95 -3.81 -5.28
CA ALA A 265 10.64 -4.34 -5.65
C ALA A 265 9.51 -3.49 -5.08
N ASN A 266 9.65 -3.03 -3.83
CA ASN A 266 8.72 -2.11 -3.18
C ASN A 266 8.72 -0.75 -3.89
N LEU A 267 9.88 -0.23 -4.30
CA LEU A 267 9.98 1.02 -5.06
C LEU A 267 9.34 0.89 -6.45
N LYS A 268 9.52 -0.25 -7.12
CA LYS A 268 8.84 -0.55 -8.39
C LYS A 268 7.32 -0.63 -8.20
N GLN A 269 6.85 -1.32 -7.17
CA GLN A 269 5.43 -1.41 -6.84
C GLN A 269 4.83 -0.03 -6.56
N LEU A 270 5.49 0.76 -5.70
CA LEU A 270 5.10 2.13 -5.36
C LEU A 270 4.90 3.00 -6.60
N THR A 271 5.91 3.07 -7.46
CA THR A 271 5.87 3.86 -8.70
C THR A 271 4.81 3.34 -9.67
N THR A 272 4.64 2.03 -9.78
CA THR A 272 3.62 1.41 -10.65
C THR A 272 2.20 1.74 -10.19
N ILE A 273 1.92 1.70 -8.88
CA ILE A 273 0.59 2.04 -8.35
C ILE A 273 0.30 3.52 -8.58
N ILE A 274 1.24 4.42 -8.29
CA ILE A 274 1.06 5.86 -8.48
C ILE A 274 0.84 6.21 -9.97
N GLN A 275 1.51 5.51 -10.88
CA GLN A 275 1.34 5.67 -12.33
C GLN A 275 0.01 5.12 -12.87
N SER A 276 -0.71 4.32 -12.09
CA SER A 276 -1.97 3.73 -12.51
C SER A 276 -3.12 4.75 -12.50
N GLN A 277 -4.16 4.48 -13.30
CA GLN A 277 -5.37 5.31 -13.29
C GLN A 277 -6.12 5.25 -11.94
N GLN A 278 -5.97 4.15 -11.20
CA GLN A 278 -6.61 3.95 -9.89
C GLN A 278 -6.11 4.95 -8.85
N TYR A 279 -4.87 5.45 -8.97
CA TYR A 279 -4.34 6.46 -8.07
C TYR A 279 -5.03 7.83 -8.19
N ILE A 280 -5.55 8.16 -9.38
CA ILE A 280 -6.26 9.43 -9.62
C ILE A 280 -7.73 9.32 -9.20
N CYS A 281 -8.35 8.16 -9.44
CA CYS A 281 -9.75 7.90 -9.20
C CYS A 281 -9.95 7.23 -7.83
N VAL A 282 -9.76 7.99 -6.74
CA VAL A 282 -10.20 7.54 -5.41
C VAL A 282 -11.62 8.05 -5.21
N ASP A 283 -12.59 7.14 -5.19
CA ASP A 283 -14.03 7.43 -5.02
C ASP A 283 -14.45 7.51 -3.54
#